data_AF-A0A091NCH2-F1
#
_entry.id   AF-A0A091NCH2-F1
#
_cell.length_a   1.000
_cell.length_b   1.000
_cell.length_c   1.000
_cell.angle_alpha   90.00
_cell.angle_beta   90.00
_cell.angle_gamma   90.00
#
_symmetry.space_group_name_H-M   'P 1'
#
loop_
_entity.id
_entity.type
_entity.pdbx_description
1 polymer ?
#
loop_
_entity_poly.entity_id
_entity_poly.type
_entity_poly.pdbx_seq_one_letter_code
_entity_poly.pdbx_strand_id
1 'polypeptide(L)'
;TKDGNVLLQEMQIQHPTASLIAKVATAQDDITGDGTTSNVLIIGELLKQADLYISEGLHPRIVAEGFEIAKDKALEVLEQVKVTKEMDRETLIDVARTSLRTKVHAELADILTEAVVDSILTVRKPDEPIDLYMVEIMEMKHKSETDTTERHMVWKGRGDASSVACLGRGKLLADKMFERQRLVGFILLLTLACGGTAMNSVEDLTPDCLGHAGLVYEYTLGEEKYTFIEKCENPRSVTLLIRGPNKHTLTQIKDAVRDGLRAVKNAIEDGCVVPGAGALEVAVANALVKHKPNVKGRAQLGVQAFADALLIIPKVLAQNSGYDPQETLVKVQAEHVESGQLTGVDLNTGIWDNYNVKKQLLHSCTVIASNILLVDEIMRAGMSSLKG
;
A
#
# COMPACT_ATOMS: atom_id res chain seq x y z
N THR A 1 -7.20 13.18 -3.10
CA THR A 1 -6.31 12.00 -3.02
C THR A 1 -6.60 11.08 -4.19
N LYS A 2 -5.61 10.32 -4.69
CA LYS A 2 -5.80 9.29 -5.73
C LYS A 2 -6.02 7.90 -5.15
N ASP A 3 -5.84 7.75 -3.84
CA ASP A 3 -5.95 6.48 -3.15
C ASP A 3 -7.40 6.09 -2.89
N GLY A 4 -7.76 4.86 -3.23
CA GLY A 4 -9.09 4.31 -3.00
C GLY A 4 -9.47 4.23 -1.53
N ASN A 5 -8.54 3.87 -0.63
CA ASN A 5 -8.87 3.74 0.78
C ASN A 5 -9.25 5.10 1.41
N VAL A 6 -8.44 6.13 1.12
CA VAL A 6 -8.70 7.49 1.63
C VAL A 6 -10.05 8.01 1.11
N LEU A 7 -10.37 7.79 -0.16
CA LEU A 7 -11.67 8.18 -0.71
C LEU A 7 -12.84 7.48 0.00
N LEU A 8 -12.72 6.17 0.23
CA LEU A 8 -13.78 5.38 0.88
C LEU A 8 -13.99 5.76 2.35
N GLN A 9 -12.94 6.22 3.04
CA GLN A 9 -13.04 6.71 4.42
C GLN A 9 -13.60 8.14 4.50
N GLU A 10 -13.27 9.02 3.56
CA GLU A 10 -13.76 10.39 3.54
C GLU A 10 -15.21 10.51 3.04
N MET A 11 -15.66 9.58 2.21
CA MET A 11 -17.02 9.59 1.65
C MET A 11 -18.09 9.12 2.65
N GLN A 12 -19.20 9.88 2.72
CA GLN A 12 -20.39 9.46 3.47
C GLN A 12 -21.24 8.49 2.65
N ILE A 13 -20.98 7.19 2.79
CA ILE A 13 -21.69 6.14 2.06
C ILE A 13 -23.01 5.79 2.76
N GLN A 14 -24.14 5.99 2.07
CA GLN A 14 -25.48 5.65 2.58
C GLN A 14 -25.94 4.24 2.21
N HIS A 15 -25.50 3.70 1.07
CA HIS A 15 -25.95 2.41 0.59
C HIS A 15 -25.32 1.28 1.43
N PRO A 16 -26.10 0.36 2.04
CA PRO A 16 -25.57 -0.65 2.96
C PRO A 16 -24.57 -1.59 2.28
N THR A 17 -24.85 -2.05 1.06
CA THR A 17 -23.91 -2.89 0.28
C THR A 17 -22.62 -2.15 -0.05
N ALA A 18 -22.69 -0.87 -0.42
CA ALA A 18 -21.49 -0.08 -0.68
C ALA A 18 -20.68 0.14 0.61
N SER A 19 -21.33 0.25 1.77
CA SER A 19 -20.63 0.31 3.06
C SER A 19 -19.92 -1.01 3.39
N LEU A 20 -20.53 -2.17 3.07
CA LEU A 20 -19.86 -3.47 3.20
C LEU A 20 -18.63 -3.55 2.29
N ILE A 21 -18.76 -3.18 1.01
CA ILE A 21 -17.64 -3.16 0.05
C ILE A 21 -16.53 -2.20 0.51
N ALA A 22 -16.89 -1.02 1.02
CA ALA A 22 -15.93 -0.05 1.54
C ALA A 22 -15.13 -0.60 2.73
N LYS A 23 -15.79 -1.28 3.67
CA LYS A 23 -15.10 -1.93 4.80
C LYS A 23 -14.12 -3.01 4.36
N VAL A 24 -14.42 -3.73 3.28
CA VAL A 24 -13.54 -4.75 2.71
C VAL A 24 -12.31 -4.11 2.09
N ALA A 25 -12.48 -3.00 1.37
CA ALA A 25 -11.35 -2.25 0.84
C ALA A 25 -10.46 -1.70 1.96
N THR A 26 -11.04 -1.20 3.06
CA THR A 26 -10.26 -0.77 4.23
C THR A 26 -9.51 -1.94 4.89
N ALA A 27 -10.16 -3.10 5.04
CA ALA A 27 -9.49 -4.29 5.55
C ALA A 27 -8.35 -4.79 4.63
N GLN A 28 -8.48 -4.61 3.32
CA GLN A 28 -7.40 -4.87 2.37
C GLN A 28 -6.22 -3.92 2.60
N ASP A 29 -6.48 -2.63 2.78
CA ASP A 29 -5.44 -1.63 3.07
C ASP A 29 -4.70 -1.93 4.38
N ASP A 30 -5.43 -2.34 5.42
CA ASP A 30 -4.84 -2.64 6.72
C ASP A 30 -3.87 -3.83 6.66
N ILE A 31 -4.13 -4.82 5.79
CA ILE A 31 -3.33 -6.04 5.66
C ILE A 31 -2.21 -5.85 4.63
N THR A 32 -2.53 -5.40 3.42
CA THR A 32 -1.58 -5.39 2.30
C THR A 32 -1.10 -3.99 1.95
N GLY A 33 -1.86 -2.95 2.28
CA GLY A 33 -1.50 -1.55 2.03
C GLY A 33 -1.52 -1.13 0.57
N ASP A 34 -2.06 -1.96 -0.32
CA ASP A 34 -2.27 -1.66 -1.74
C ASP A 34 -3.40 -2.56 -2.28
N GLY A 35 -3.94 -2.24 -3.46
CA GLY A 35 -4.96 -3.02 -4.16
C GLY A 35 -6.39 -2.70 -3.75
N THR A 36 -6.61 -1.61 -2.99
CA THR A 36 -7.93 -1.20 -2.49
C THR A 36 -8.93 -0.92 -3.61
N THR A 37 -8.51 -0.19 -4.64
CA THR A 37 -9.30 0.10 -5.85
C THR A 37 -9.62 -1.16 -6.64
N SER A 38 -8.61 -2.01 -6.85
CA SER A 38 -8.74 -3.28 -7.58
C SER A 38 -9.75 -4.22 -6.91
N ASN A 39 -9.76 -4.28 -5.58
CA ASN A 39 -10.69 -5.08 -4.80
C ASN A 39 -12.15 -4.66 -5.07
N VAL A 40 -12.44 -3.35 -5.02
CA VAL A 40 -13.78 -2.81 -5.31
C VAL A 40 -14.22 -3.09 -6.74
N LEU A 41 -13.32 -2.92 -7.71
CA LEU A 41 -13.62 -3.17 -9.13
C LEU A 41 -13.94 -4.63 -9.40
N ILE A 42 -13.16 -5.56 -8.83
CA ILE A 42 -13.39 -7.00 -9.01
C ILE A 42 -14.70 -7.43 -8.35
N ILE A 43 -15.01 -6.97 -7.14
CA ILE A 43 -16.30 -7.29 -6.50
C ILE A 43 -17.46 -6.78 -7.36
N GLY A 44 -17.37 -5.55 -7.88
CA GLY A 44 -18.38 -4.98 -8.75
C GLY A 44 -18.58 -5.79 -10.04
N GLU A 45 -17.50 -6.16 -10.72
CA GLU A 45 -17.61 -6.95 -11.96
C GLU A 45 -18.03 -8.40 -11.68
N LEU A 46 -17.60 -9.03 -10.58
CA LEU A 46 -18.06 -10.36 -10.18
C LEU A 46 -19.57 -10.41 -9.99
N LEU A 47 -20.13 -9.43 -9.28
CA LEU A 47 -21.58 -9.34 -9.07
C LEU A 47 -22.32 -9.09 -10.39
N LYS A 48 -21.77 -8.25 -11.28
CA LYS A 48 -22.34 -8.00 -12.59
C LYS A 48 -22.33 -9.24 -13.49
N GLN A 49 -21.25 -10.02 -13.49
CA GLN A 49 -21.18 -11.28 -14.23
C GLN A 49 -22.10 -12.36 -13.62
N ALA A 50 -22.25 -12.38 -12.30
CA ALA A 50 -23.21 -13.25 -11.63
C ALA A 50 -24.67 -12.91 -11.97
N ASP A 51 -25.00 -11.62 -12.02
CA ASP A 51 -26.35 -11.13 -12.32
C ASP A 51 -26.84 -11.58 -13.70
N LEU A 52 -25.96 -11.63 -14.70
CA LEU A 52 -26.28 -12.17 -16.02
C LEU A 52 -26.86 -13.59 -15.92
N TYR A 53 -26.20 -14.48 -15.18
CA TYR A 53 -26.66 -15.85 -15.01
C TYR A 53 -27.88 -15.98 -14.09
N ILE A 54 -27.98 -15.15 -13.05
CA ILE A 54 -29.14 -15.13 -12.15
C ILE A 54 -30.39 -14.69 -12.92
N SER A 55 -30.26 -13.69 -13.80
CA SER A 55 -31.36 -13.24 -14.67
C SER A 55 -31.85 -14.31 -15.65
N GLU A 56 -30.97 -15.24 -16.05
CA GLU A 56 -31.31 -16.43 -16.85
C GLU A 56 -31.96 -17.56 -16.01
N GLY A 57 -32.11 -17.37 -14.70
CA GLY A 57 -32.77 -18.31 -13.79
C GLY A 57 -31.84 -19.27 -13.05
N LEU A 58 -30.53 -19.01 -13.01
CA LEU A 58 -29.63 -19.74 -12.11
C LEU A 58 -29.78 -19.30 -10.66
N HIS A 59 -29.88 -20.27 -9.76
CA HIS A 59 -29.93 -19.99 -8.33
C HIS A 59 -28.58 -19.39 -7.85
N PRO A 60 -28.55 -18.26 -7.11
CA PRO A 60 -27.32 -17.57 -6.70
C PRO A 60 -26.30 -18.48 -6.00
N ARG A 61 -26.77 -19.42 -5.18
CA ARG A 61 -25.93 -20.46 -4.53
C ARG A 61 -25.05 -21.26 -5.50
N ILE A 62 -25.54 -21.56 -6.71
CA ILE A 62 -24.76 -22.31 -7.72
C ILE A 62 -23.63 -21.45 -8.27
N VAL A 63 -23.88 -20.14 -8.43
CA VAL A 63 -22.86 -19.18 -8.87
C VAL A 63 -21.79 -19.02 -7.78
N ALA A 64 -22.20 -18.89 -6.52
CA ALA A 64 -21.30 -18.81 -5.38
C ALA A 64 -20.42 -20.08 -5.24
N GLU A 65 -20.97 -21.28 -5.48
CA GLU A 65 -20.19 -22.52 -5.52
C GLU A 65 -19.16 -22.51 -6.66
N GLY A 66 -19.55 -22.01 -7.85
CA GLY A 66 -18.62 -21.83 -8.97
C GLY A 66 -17.51 -20.83 -8.67
N PHE A 67 -17.80 -19.75 -7.94
CA PHE A 67 -16.80 -18.77 -7.50
C PHE A 67 -15.79 -19.38 -6.52
N GLU A 68 -16.23 -20.23 -5.60
CA GLU A 68 -15.33 -20.88 -4.65
C GLU A 68 -14.36 -21.84 -5.36
N ILE A 69 -14.86 -22.64 -6.31
CA ILE A 69 -14.03 -23.53 -7.15
C ILE A 69 -13.05 -22.70 -8.00
N ALA A 70 -13.50 -21.59 -8.57
CA ALA A 70 -12.66 -20.70 -9.36
C ALA A 70 -11.57 -20.03 -8.54
N LYS A 71 -11.88 -19.59 -7.31
CA LYS A 71 -10.91 -19.00 -6.38
C LYS A 71 -9.80 -19.98 -6.03
N ASP A 72 -10.14 -21.21 -5.65
CA ASP A 72 -9.13 -22.21 -5.31
C ASP A 72 -8.20 -22.48 -6.50
N LYS A 73 -8.78 -22.59 -7.70
CA LYS A 73 -7.99 -22.75 -8.92
C LYS A 73 -7.15 -21.51 -9.25
N ALA A 74 -7.67 -20.31 -9.03
CA ALA A 74 -6.94 -19.06 -9.24
C ALA A 74 -5.74 -18.94 -8.27
N LEU A 75 -5.90 -19.37 -7.02
CA LEU A 75 -4.82 -19.42 -6.03
C LEU A 75 -3.74 -20.45 -6.42
N GLU A 76 -4.12 -21.61 -6.95
CA GLU A 76 -3.17 -22.58 -7.50
C GLU A 76 -2.36 -21.99 -8.66
N VAL A 77 -3.03 -21.28 -9.58
CA VAL A 77 -2.36 -20.64 -10.73
C VAL A 77 -1.43 -19.52 -10.25
N LEU A 78 -1.86 -18.73 -9.27
CA LEU A 78 -1.02 -17.69 -8.66
C LEU A 78 0.28 -18.27 -8.09
N GLU A 79 0.21 -19.44 -7.44
CA GLU A 79 1.36 -20.15 -6.90
C GLU A 79 2.31 -20.69 -7.98
N GLN A 80 1.80 -21.01 -9.17
CA GLN A 80 2.59 -21.45 -10.33
C GLN A 80 3.23 -20.28 -11.09
N VAL A 81 2.54 -19.15 -11.12
CA VAL A 81 2.92 -17.95 -11.89
C VAL A 81 3.90 -17.06 -11.13
N LYS A 82 3.96 -17.16 -9.80
CA LYS A 82 4.86 -16.35 -8.99
C LYS A 82 6.32 -16.57 -9.39
N VAL A 83 7.07 -15.48 -9.43
CA VAL A 83 8.50 -15.51 -9.71
C VAL A 83 9.22 -15.41 -8.37
N THR A 84 9.82 -16.51 -7.94
CA THR A 84 10.77 -16.50 -6.81
C THR A 84 12.07 -15.89 -7.31
N LYS A 85 12.41 -14.71 -6.80
CA LYS A 85 13.64 -13.99 -7.10
C LYS A 85 14.39 -13.72 -5.81
N GLU A 86 15.71 -13.74 -5.87
CA GLU A 86 16.49 -13.09 -4.81
C GLU A 86 16.12 -11.60 -4.83
N MET A 87 15.84 -11.04 -3.65
CA MET A 87 15.38 -9.66 -3.50
C MET A 87 16.56 -8.70 -3.67
N ASP A 88 17.07 -8.65 -4.91
CA ASP A 88 18.12 -7.74 -5.35
C ASP A 88 17.60 -6.32 -5.32
N ARG A 89 18.50 -5.36 -5.07
CA ARG A 89 18.15 -3.93 -5.01
C ARG A 89 17.41 -3.46 -6.26
N GLU A 90 17.76 -3.97 -7.44
CA GLU A 90 17.07 -3.65 -8.71
C GLU A 90 15.61 -4.07 -8.71
N THR A 91 15.30 -5.28 -8.23
CA THR A 91 13.91 -5.77 -8.16
C THR A 91 13.07 -4.96 -7.17
N LEU A 92 13.66 -4.55 -6.04
CA LEU A 92 13.01 -3.71 -5.05
C LEU A 92 12.75 -2.30 -5.59
N ILE A 93 13.67 -1.76 -6.40
CA ILE A 93 13.49 -0.49 -7.12
C ILE A 93 12.31 -0.60 -8.07
N ASP A 94 12.20 -1.67 -8.85
CA ASP A 94 11.09 -1.85 -9.78
C ASP A 94 9.73 -1.97 -9.07
N VAL A 95 9.68 -2.69 -7.93
CA VAL A 95 8.47 -2.78 -7.08
C VAL A 95 8.10 -1.42 -6.49
N ALA A 96 9.05 -0.70 -5.88
CA ALA A 96 8.82 0.63 -5.33
C ALA A 96 8.36 1.62 -6.41
N ARG A 97 9.02 1.62 -7.57
CA ARG A 97 8.67 2.45 -8.72
C ARG A 97 7.25 2.16 -9.19
N THR A 98 6.88 0.89 -9.28
CA THR A 98 5.53 0.48 -9.68
C THR A 98 4.47 1.04 -8.74
N SER A 99 4.65 0.85 -7.42
CA SER A 99 3.72 1.36 -6.41
C SER A 99 3.62 2.89 -6.44
N LEU A 100 4.76 3.59 -6.47
CA LEU A 100 4.81 5.07 -6.45
C LEU A 100 4.19 5.70 -7.70
N ARG A 101 4.43 5.13 -8.90
CA ARG A 101 3.89 5.66 -10.17
C ARG A 101 2.37 5.70 -10.23
N THR A 102 1.67 4.89 -9.41
CA THR A 102 0.21 4.94 -9.35
C THR A 102 -0.32 6.19 -8.62
N LYS A 103 0.47 6.78 -7.72
CA LYS A 103 0.04 7.88 -6.83
C LYS A 103 0.70 9.22 -7.12
N VAL A 104 1.95 9.24 -7.58
CA VAL A 104 2.72 10.46 -7.88
C VAL A 104 3.13 10.55 -9.35
N HIS A 105 3.63 11.72 -9.76
CA HIS A 105 4.16 11.91 -11.11
C HIS A 105 5.41 11.05 -11.33
N ALA A 106 5.63 10.57 -12.55
CA ALA A 106 6.68 9.59 -12.87
C ALA A 106 8.09 10.06 -12.48
N GLU A 107 8.44 11.32 -12.77
CA GLU A 107 9.75 11.89 -12.40
C GLU A 107 9.96 11.91 -10.88
N LEU A 108 8.93 12.26 -10.12
CA LEU A 108 8.98 12.27 -8.66
C LEU A 108 9.01 10.83 -8.10
N ALA A 109 8.30 9.91 -8.75
CA ALA A 109 8.34 8.49 -8.37
C ALA A 109 9.77 7.94 -8.46
N ASP A 110 10.49 8.24 -9.55
CA ASP A 110 11.85 7.73 -9.75
C ASP A 110 12.82 8.26 -8.68
N ILE A 111 12.69 9.52 -8.25
CA ILE A 111 13.47 10.11 -7.13
C ILE A 111 13.13 9.43 -5.80
N LEU A 112 11.84 9.28 -5.51
CA LEU A 112 11.36 8.68 -4.25
C LEU A 112 11.66 7.18 -4.17
N THR A 113 11.80 6.51 -5.31
CA THR A 113 12.03 5.06 -5.38
C THR A 113 13.34 4.69 -4.72
N GLU A 114 14.43 5.41 -5.03
CA GLU A 114 15.74 5.15 -4.41
C GLU A 114 15.66 5.33 -2.89
N ALA A 115 15.02 6.42 -2.45
CA ALA A 115 14.84 6.72 -1.04
C ALA A 115 13.97 5.69 -0.29
N VAL A 116 12.94 5.15 -0.92
CA VAL A 116 12.09 4.14 -0.27
C VAL A 116 12.86 2.83 -0.08
N VAL A 117 13.66 2.43 -1.07
CA VAL A 117 14.42 1.17 -1.04
C VAL A 117 15.58 1.26 -0.05
N ASP A 118 16.36 2.35 -0.09
CA ASP A 118 17.52 2.51 0.78
C ASP A 118 17.11 2.61 2.26
N SER A 119 16.00 3.30 2.55
CA SER A 119 15.39 3.34 3.88
C SER A 119 15.00 1.95 4.39
N ILE A 120 14.42 1.09 3.57
CA ILE A 120 14.03 -0.27 3.99
C ILE A 120 15.24 -1.18 4.15
N LEU A 121 16.22 -1.10 3.24
CA LEU A 121 17.46 -1.88 3.36
C LEU A 121 18.23 -1.53 4.62
N THR A 122 18.17 -0.27 5.06
CA THR A 122 18.79 0.22 6.29
C THR A 122 18.09 -0.32 7.55
N VAL A 123 16.76 -0.40 7.53
CA VAL A 123 15.96 -0.92 8.66
C VAL A 123 15.97 -2.46 8.73
N ARG A 124 16.19 -3.14 7.60
CA ARG A 124 16.14 -4.60 7.49
C ARG A 124 17.18 -5.26 8.41
N LYS A 125 16.71 -6.22 9.20
CA LYS A 125 17.55 -7.19 9.90
C LYS A 125 17.38 -8.57 9.24
N PRO A 126 18.43 -9.41 9.19
CA PRO A 126 18.37 -10.70 8.51
C PRO A 126 17.34 -11.68 9.12
N ASP A 127 17.05 -11.58 10.42
CA ASP A 127 16.25 -12.57 11.16
C ASP A 127 14.97 -12.00 11.80
N GLU A 128 14.62 -10.74 11.55
CA GLU A 128 13.42 -10.10 12.12
C GLU A 128 12.51 -9.53 11.03
N PRO A 129 11.17 -9.51 11.23
CA PRO A 129 10.25 -8.86 10.32
C PRO A 129 10.54 -7.35 10.25
N ILE A 130 10.29 -6.75 9.09
CA ILE A 130 10.61 -5.34 8.87
C ILE A 130 9.58 -4.49 9.62
N ASP A 131 10.06 -3.68 10.56
CA ASP A 131 9.23 -2.73 11.27
C ASP A 131 9.25 -1.36 10.59
N LEU A 132 8.13 -0.98 9.96
CA LEU A 132 7.98 0.31 9.30
C LEU A 132 7.93 1.48 10.29
N TYR A 133 7.70 1.25 11.59
CA TYR A 133 7.77 2.31 12.59
C TYR A 133 9.18 2.89 12.75
N MET A 134 10.21 2.18 12.29
CA MET A 134 11.59 2.66 12.27
C MET A 134 11.85 3.71 11.17
N VAL A 135 10.94 3.83 10.21
CA VAL A 135 11.00 4.83 9.14
C VAL A 135 10.07 5.99 9.50
N GLU A 136 10.64 7.09 9.97
CA GLU A 136 9.87 8.30 10.25
C GLU A 136 9.69 9.12 8.97
N ILE A 137 8.45 9.52 8.69
CA ILE A 137 8.16 10.39 7.55
C ILE A 137 7.90 11.80 8.05
N MET A 138 8.77 12.72 7.68
CA MET A 138 8.68 14.13 8.05
C MET A 138 8.33 15.00 6.85
N GLU A 139 7.47 15.98 7.09
CA GLU A 139 7.02 16.92 6.07
C GLU A 139 7.66 18.29 6.31
N MET A 140 8.24 18.86 5.26
CA MET A 140 8.85 20.19 5.27
C MET A 140 8.31 21.00 4.10
N LYS A 141 7.73 22.17 4.41
CA LYS A 141 7.24 23.07 3.35
C LYS A 141 8.44 23.72 2.67
N HIS A 142 8.61 23.48 1.38
CA HIS A 142 9.68 24.07 0.58
C HIS A 142 9.19 24.36 -0.84
N LYS A 143 9.86 25.25 -1.58
CA LYS A 143 9.36 25.71 -2.89
C LYS A 143 9.38 24.61 -3.98
N SER A 144 10.22 23.59 -3.83
CA SER A 144 10.42 22.47 -4.77
C SER A 144 10.02 21.12 -4.15
N GLU A 145 9.49 20.22 -4.99
CA GLU A 145 9.13 18.83 -4.64
C GLU A 145 10.28 17.84 -4.91
N THR A 146 11.23 18.22 -5.78
CA THR A 146 12.33 17.39 -6.26
C THR A 146 13.51 17.28 -5.29
N ASP A 147 13.58 18.13 -4.26
CA ASP A 147 14.69 18.13 -3.28
C ASP A 147 14.45 17.17 -2.11
N THR A 148 13.59 16.16 -2.32
CA THR A 148 13.37 15.09 -1.35
C THR A 148 14.67 14.31 -1.21
N THR A 149 15.24 14.34 -0.01
CA THR A 149 16.54 13.72 0.30
C THR A 149 16.36 12.77 1.46
N GLU A 150 16.92 11.59 1.34
CA GLU A 150 17.18 10.75 2.50
C GLU A 150 18.18 11.42 3.41
N ARG A 151 17.84 11.54 4.69
CA ARG A 151 18.78 12.01 5.69
C ARG A 151 18.64 11.14 6.93
N HIS A 152 19.77 10.91 7.59
CA HIS A 152 19.75 10.31 8.92
C HIS A 152 19.08 11.32 9.87
N MET A 153 17.93 10.91 10.41
CA MET A 153 17.10 11.60 11.38
C MET A 153 16.96 13.11 11.26
N VAL A 154 15.77 13.51 10.85
CA VAL A 154 15.32 14.90 10.91
C VAL A 154 14.39 15.04 12.10
N TRP A 155 14.41 16.19 12.73
CA TRP A 155 13.45 16.55 13.75
C TRP A 155 12.96 17.98 13.53
N LYS A 156 11.69 18.24 13.86
CA LYS A 156 11.07 19.56 13.74
C LYS A 156 10.78 20.08 15.13
N GLY A 157 11.53 21.10 15.53
CA GLY A 157 11.31 21.80 16.78
C GLY A 157 10.36 22.96 16.62
N ARG A 158 9.48 23.11 17.60
CA ARG A 158 8.83 24.39 17.88
C ARG A 158 9.39 24.92 19.19
N GLY A 159 10.60 25.45 19.13
CA GLY A 159 11.25 26.11 20.25
C GLY A 159 11.45 27.59 19.97
N ASP A 160 10.95 28.44 20.86
CA ASP A 160 11.31 29.86 20.89
C ASP A 160 12.81 30.00 21.20
N ALA A 161 13.48 30.92 20.47
CA ALA A 161 14.90 31.25 20.60
C ALA A 161 15.32 31.70 22.02
N SER A 162 14.37 31.99 22.91
CA SER A 162 14.57 32.42 24.30
C SER A 162 14.90 31.27 25.26
N SER A 163 14.69 30.00 24.90
CA SER A 163 15.07 28.84 25.73
C SER A 163 16.50 28.33 25.48
N VAL A 164 17.15 28.81 24.42
CA VAL A 164 18.58 28.56 24.11
C VAL A 164 19.51 29.50 24.89
N ALA A 165 18.98 30.53 25.56
CA ALA A 165 19.77 31.57 26.22
C ALA A 165 20.15 31.30 27.70
N CYS A 166 19.74 30.18 28.31
CA CYS A 166 20.04 29.90 29.74
C CYS A 166 20.92 28.66 30.01
N LEU A 167 21.60 28.10 29.01
CA LEU A 167 22.62 27.04 29.20
C LEU A 167 24.01 27.47 28.71
N GLY A 168 24.32 28.76 28.88
CA GLY A 168 25.58 29.40 28.46
C GLY A 168 26.87 28.95 29.20
N ARG A 169 26.91 27.79 29.86
CA ARG A 169 28.14 27.20 30.44
C ARG A 169 28.36 25.71 30.16
N GLY A 170 27.57 25.14 29.25
CA GLY A 170 27.71 23.78 28.74
C GLY A 170 26.62 23.59 27.69
N LYS A 171 26.98 23.69 26.41
CA LYS A 171 26.02 23.76 25.29
C LYS A 171 25.22 22.46 25.19
N LEU A 172 24.05 22.44 25.81
CA LEU A 172 23.01 21.42 25.65
C LEU A 172 21.85 22.05 24.87
N LEU A 173 21.49 21.46 23.74
CA LEU A 173 20.26 21.77 23.01
C LEU A 173 19.10 21.15 23.78
N ALA A 174 18.21 21.99 24.31
CA ALA A 174 16.98 21.55 24.97
C ALA A 174 15.80 22.23 24.28
N ASP A 175 14.86 21.45 23.77
CA ASP A 175 13.68 21.96 23.08
C ASP A 175 12.41 21.68 23.91
N LYS A 176 11.47 22.63 23.90
CA LYS A 176 10.29 22.63 24.79
C LYS A 176 9.00 22.70 23.99
N MET A 177 8.03 21.90 24.44
CA MET A 177 6.65 21.77 23.97
C MET A 177 6.44 20.72 22.88
N PHE A 178 5.46 19.85 23.14
CA PHE A 178 5.23 18.69 22.29
C PHE A 178 3.79 18.17 22.42
N GLU A 179 3.26 17.63 21.33
CA GLU A 179 1.99 16.93 21.26
C GLU A 179 2.21 15.45 21.64
N ARG A 180 1.74 15.03 22.84
CA ARG A 180 2.13 13.77 23.53
C ARG A 180 2.23 12.51 22.66
N GLN A 181 1.40 12.36 21.61
CA GLN A 181 1.41 11.16 20.75
C GLN A 181 2.61 11.06 19.81
N ARG A 182 3.09 12.17 19.24
CA ARG A 182 4.30 12.17 18.38
C ARG A 182 5.58 11.99 19.20
N LEU A 183 5.52 12.28 20.50
CA LEU A 183 6.65 12.36 21.43
C LEU A 183 7.20 10.98 21.74
N VAL A 184 6.30 10.04 21.98
CA VAL A 184 6.64 8.66 22.35
C VAL A 184 7.34 7.95 21.18
N GLY A 185 6.81 8.10 19.96
CA GLY A 185 7.42 7.51 18.77
C GLY A 185 8.81 8.08 18.51
N PHE A 186 8.95 9.41 18.50
CA PHE A 186 10.23 10.05 18.23
C PHE A 186 11.30 9.74 19.30
N ILE A 187 10.94 9.73 20.59
CA ILE A 187 11.87 9.33 21.66
C ILE A 187 12.36 7.89 21.45
N LEU A 188 11.46 6.98 21.05
CA LEU A 188 11.83 5.60 20.78
C LEU A 188 12.80 5.49 19.58
N LEU A 189 12.59 6.27 18.52
CA LEU A 189 13.55 6.30 17.40
C LEU A 189 14.92 6.83 17.83
N LEU A 190 14.95 7.88 18.66
CA LEU A 190 16.17 8.46 19.21
C LEU A 190 16.95 7.49 20.07
N THR A 191 16.27 6.76 20.95
CA THR A 191 16.94 5.74 21.80
C THR A 191 17.50 4.62 20.95
N LEU A 192 16.77 4.16 19.93
CA LEU A 192 17.18 3.08 19.06
C LEU A 192 18.39 3.44 18.19
N ALA A 193 18.47 4.67 17.70
CA ALA A 193 19.56 5.07 16.83
C ALA A 193 20.78 5.65 17.55
N CYS A 194 20.57 6.49 18.56
CA CYS A 194 21.67 7.05 19.35
C CYS A 194 22.14 6.08 20.46
N GLY A 195 21.39 5.02 20.75
CA GLY A 195 21.71 4.04 21.80
C GLY A 195 21.43 4.53 23.23
N GLY A 196 20.76 5.67 23.39
CA GLY A 196 20.42 6.23 24.71
C GLY A 196 19.21 5.55 25.35
N THR A 197 19.01 5.73 26.65
CA THR A 197 17.82 5.24 27.36
C THR A 197 16.85 6.40 27.65
N ALA A 198 15.58 6.22 27.31
CA ALA A 198 14.54 7.22 27.58
C ALA A 198 14.27 7.32 29.08
N MET A 199 14.48 8.51 29.66
CA MET A 199 14.24 8.79 31.07
C MET A 199 13.02 9.69 31.25
N ASN A 200 12.19 9.35 32.24
CA ASN A 200 10.98 10.12 32.57
C ASN A 200 11.26 11.25 33.58
N SER A 201 12.19 11.03 34.51
CA SER A 201 12.61 12.01 35.51
C SER A 201 14.02 12.49 35.23
N VAL A 202 14.29 13.76 35.51
CA VAL A 202 15.62 14.37 35.39
C VAL A 202 16.56 13.86 36.50
N GLU A 203 16.00 13.40 37.61
CA GLU A 203 16.77 12.90 38.77
C GLU A 203 17.44 11.55 38.48
N ASP A 204 16.90 10.77 37.55
CA ASP A 204 17.42 9.45 37.15
C ASP A 204 18.47 9.54 36.02
N LEU A 205 18.86 10.75 35.62
CA LEU A 205 19.76 10.95 34.48
C LEU A 205 21.21 10.64 34.87
N THR A 206 21.75 9.55 34.35
CA THR A 206 23.17 9.20 34.47
C THR A 206 23.90 9.36 33.13
N PRO A 207 25.24 9.55 33.12
CA PRO A 207 26.01 9.64 31.88
C PRO A 207 25.87 8.41 30.98
N ASP A 208 25.59 7.25 31.58
CA ASP A 208 25.39 5.96 30.88
C ASP A 208 24.09 5.94 30.07
N CYS A 209 23.16 6.85 30.36
CA CYS A 209 21.88 6.97 29.66
C CYS A 209 21.95 7.79 28.37
N LEU A 210 23.06 8.50 28.13
CA LEU A 210 23.21 9.41 27.00
C LEU A 210 23.55 8.65 25.72
N GLY A 211 22.86 8.98 24.63
CA GLY A 211 23.16 8.43 23.30
C GLY A 211 24.26 9.20 22.57
N HIS A 212 24.90 8.55 21.60
CA HIS A 212 25.94 9.14 20.76
C HIS A 212 25.38 9.59 19.41
N ALA A 213 25.69 10.83 19.01
CA ALA A 213 25.39 11.37 17.69
C ALA A 213 26.61 12.12 17.16
N GLY A 214 27.07 11.77 15.95
CA GLY A 214 28.28 12.34 15.38
C GLY A 214 28.10 13.78 14.88
N LEU A 215 26.92 14.14 14.38
CA LEU A 215 26.64 15.50 13.91
C LEU A 215 25.22 15.92 14.30
N VAL A 216 25.11 16.99 15.08
CA VAL A 216 23.83 17.61 15.42
C VAL A 216 23.85 19.07 14.99
N TYR A 217 22.94 19.47 14.11
CA TYR A 217 22.84 20.85 13.64
C TYR A 217 21.38 21.30 13.50
N GLU A 218 21.15 22.59 13.68
CA GLU A 218 19.84 23.21 13.48
C GLU A 218 19.82 23.88 12.09
N TYR A 219 18.77 23.61 11.33
CA TYR A 219 18.49 24.22 10.04
C TYR A 219 17.14 24.93 10.11
N THR A 220 17.17 26.24 9.91
CA THR A 220 15.99 27.10 9.99
C THR A 220 15.43 27.33 8.59
N LEU A 221 14.17 27.01 8.37
CA LEU A 221 13.47 27.28 7.12
C LEU A 221 12.24 28.16 7.38
N GLY A 222 12.36 29.45 7.05
CA GLY A 222 11.35 30.45 7.40
C GLY A 222 11.28 30.65 8.90
N GLU A 223 10.09 30.49 9.48
CA GLU A 223 9.84 30.58 10.94
C GLU A 223 10.02 29.24 11.65
N GLU A 224 10.21 28.14 10.92
CA GLU A 224 10.31 26.80 11.48
C GLU A 224 11.76 26.35 11.62
N LYS A 225 12.06 25.71 12.75
CA LYS A 225 13.40 25.22 13.09
C LYS A 225 13.41 23.70 13.04
N TYR A 226 14.40 23.15 12.36
CA TYR A 226 14.57 21.70 12.22
C TYR A 226 15.93 21.32 12.80
N THR A 227 15.98 20.33 13.70
CA THR A 227 17.25 19.79 14.21
C THR A 227 17.53 18.49 13.48
N PHE A 228 18.71 18.39 12.88
CA PHE A 228 19.18 17.21 12.18
C PHE A 228 20.17 16.48 13.09
N ILE A 229 19.99 15.17 13.22
CA ILE A 229 20.83 14.29 14.03
C ILE A 229 21.38 13.20 13.11
N GLU A 230 22.59 13.43 12.62
CA GLU A 230 23.25 12.56 11.65
C GLU A 230 24.43 11.81 12.28
N LYS A 231 24.87 10.74 11.60
CA LYS A 231 26.03 9.92 12.00
C LYS A 231 25.86 9.28 13.40
N CYS A 232 24.72 8.66 13.62
CA CYS A 232 24.51 7.82 14.80
C CYS A 232 25.24 6.48 14.62
N GLU A 233 25.69 5.87 15.72
CA GLU A 233 26.45 4.61 15.68
C GLU A 233 25.60 3.44 15.15
N ASN A 234 24.30 3.44 15.44
CA ASN A 234 23.35 2.45 14.95
C ASN A 234 22.31 3.13 14.03
N PRO A 235 22.47 3.10 12.69
CA PRO A 235 21.48 3.65 11.77
C PRO A 235 20.29 2.69 11.62
N ARG A 236 19.63 2.31 12.73
CA ARG A 236 18.47 1.41 12.71
C ARG A 236 17.15 2.14 12.55
N SER A 237 17.17 3.47 12.64
CA SER A 237 16.04 4.33 12.33
C SER A 237 16.46 5.35 11.29
N VAL A 238 15.56 5.60 10.34
CA VAL A 238 15.78 6.50 9.22
C VAL A 238 14.63 7.48 9.14
N THR A 239 14.89 8.68 8.65
CA THR A 239 13.86 9.69 8.46
C THR A 239 13.80 10.11 7.01
N LEU A 240 12.66 9.82 6.39
CA LEU A 240 12.35 10.30 5.05
C LEU A 240 11.80 11.73 5.14
N LEU A 241 12.63 12.69 4.73
CA LEU A 241 12.26 14.09 4.67
C LEU A 241 11.57 14.42 3.35
N ILE A 242 10.25 14.54 3.41
CA ILE A 242 9.41 14.94 2.28
C ILE A 242 9.35 16.46 2.21
N ARG A 243 9.75 17.01 1.05
CA ARG A 243 9.67 18.43 0.74
C ARG A 243 8.61 18.70 -0.30
N GLY A 244 7.88 19.80 -0.13
CA GLY A 244 6.87 20.20 -1.09
C GLY A 244 6.26 21.57 -0.81
N PRO A 245 5.71 22.23 -1.85
CA PRO A 245 5.22 23.61 -1.79
C PRO A 245 3.91 23.71 -1.02
N ASN A 246 3.03 22.73 -1.21
CA ASN A 246 1.68 22.74 -0.68
C ASN A 246 1.46 21.59 0.29
N LYS A 247 0.63 21.82 1.31
CA LYS A 247 0.26 20.77 2.27
C LYS A 247 -0.43 19.60 1.58
N HIS A 248 -1.27 19.86 0.58
CA HIS A 248 -1.96 18.82 -0.18
C HIS A 248 -0.98 17.91 -0.93
N THR A 249 0.04 18.48 -1.59
CA THR A 249 1.08 17.68 -2.24
C THR A 249 1.88 16.88 -1.22
N LEU A 250 2.25 17.48 -0.09
CA LEU A 250 2.98 16.79 0.99
C LEU A 250 2.20 15.58 1.52
N THR A 251 0.90 15.71 1.75
CA THR A 251 0.05 14.59 2.19
C THR A 251 -0.02 13.50 1.12
N GLN A 252 -0.18 13.87 -0.16
CA GLN A 252 -0.19 12.89 -1.26
C GLN A 252 1.14 12.14 -1.40
N ILE A 253 2.28 12.85 -1.31
CA ILE A 253 3.60 12.21 -1.37
C ILE A 253 3.82 11.32 -0.15
N LYS A 254 3.41 11.76 1.03
CA LYS A 254 3.50 10.96 2.26
C LYS A 254 2.72 9.66 2.18
N ASP A 255 1.48 9.72 1.67
CA ASP A 255 0.66 8.53 1.48
C ASP A 255 1.27 7.62 0.40
N ALA A 256 1.87 8.20 -0.65
CA ALA A 256 2.60 7.43 -1.67
C ALA A 256 3.85 6.74 -1.10
N VAL A 257 4.65 7.43 -0.28
CA VAL A 257 5.84 6.86 0.35
C VAL A 257 5.46 5.75 1.32
N ARG A 258 4.38 5.90 2.10
CA ARG A 258 3.90 4.84 3.01
C ARG A 258 3.54 3.55 2.26
N ASP A 259 2.85 3.68 1.14
CA ASP A 259 2.48 2.53 0.33
C ASP A 259 3.68 1.92 -0.38
N GLY A 260 4.59 2.74 -0.91
CA GLY A 260 5.84 2.26 -1.48
C GLY A 260 6.67 1.50 -0.45
N LEU A 261 6.75 1.99 0.79
CA LEU A 261 7.43 1.30 1.88
C LEU A 261 6.76 -0.05 2.22
N ARG A 262 5.42 -0.08 2.28
CA ARG A 262 4.66 -1.33 2.49
C ARG A 262 4.85 -2.32 1.35
N ALA A 263 4.83 -1.86 0.09
CA ALA A 263 5.02 -2.70 -1.08
C ALA A 263 6.41 -3.37 -1.10
N VAL A 264 7.47 -2.61 -0.82
CA VAL A 264 8.84 -3.15 -0.74
C VAL A 264 8.98 -4.09 0.45
N LYS A 265 8.41 -3.74 1.62
CA LYS A 265 8.37 -4.64 2.78
C LYS A 265 7.73 -5.99 2.43
N ASN A 266 6.54 -5.95 1.82
CA ASN A 266 5.81 -7.16 1.44
C ASN A 266 6.62 -8.00 0.43
N ALA A 267 7.36 -7.36 -0.49
CA ALA A 267 8.19 -8.07 -1.45
C ALA A 267 9.34 -8.83 -0.76
N ILE A 268 9.97 -8.21 0.24
CA ILE A 268 11.05 -8.82 1.01
C ILE A 268 10.54 -9.97 1.88
N GLU A 269 9.39 -9.80 2.54
CA GLU A 269 8.79 -10.84 3.40
C GLU A 269 8.25 -12.03 2.61
N ASP A 270 7.64 -11.79 1.45
CA ASP A 270 7.09 -12.85 0.60
C ASP A 270 8.18 -13.60 -0.20
N GLY A 271 9.31 -12.95 -0.49
CA GLY A 271 10.39 -13.52 -1.32
C GLY A 271 9.98 -13.86 -2.76
N CYS A 272 8.82 -13.38 -3.20
CA CYS A 272 8.28 -13.61 -4.52
C CYS A 272 7.51 -12.40 -5.04
N VAL A 273 7.57 -12.21 -6.35
CA VAL A 273 6.89 -11.13 -7.07
C VAL A 273 6.09 -11.70 -8.23
N VAL A 274 5.04 -11.01 -8.61
CA VAL A 274 4.15 -11.41 -9.70
C VAL A 274 4.18 -10.33 -10.77
N PRO A 275 4.21 -10.67 -12.07
CA PRO A 275 4.15 -9.64 -13.11
C PRO A 275 2.82 -8.88 -13.03
N GLY A 276 2.92 -7.56 -13.02
CA GLY A 276 1.78 -6.66 -12.88
C GLY A 276 1.11 -6.33 -14.22
N ALA A 277 0.51 -5.14 -14.31
CA ALA A 277 -0.13 -4.60 -15.51
C ALA A 277 -1.26 -5.47 -16.11
N GLY A 278 -1.95 -6.27 -15.29
CA GLY A 278 -3.02 -7.14 -15.76
C GLY A 278 -2.55 -8.50 -16.29
N ALA A 279 -1.25 -8.79 -16.28
CA ALA A 279 -0.70 -10.03 -16.84
C ALA A 279 -1.17 -11.28 -16.09
N LEU A 280 -1.17 -11.21 -14.74
CA LEU A 280 -1.71 -12.26 -13.89
C LEU A 280 -3.19 -12.50 -14.18
N GLU A 281 -3.99 -11.43 -14.28
CA GLU A 281 -5.44 -11.50 -14.45
C GLU A 281 -5.81 -12.19 -15.76
N VAL A 282 -5.09 -11.87 -16.85
CA VAL A 282 -5.27 -12.53 -18.15
C VAL A 282 -4.84 -14.01 -18.09
N ALA A 283 -3.73 -14.31 -17.42
CA ALA A 283 -3.26 -15.68 -17.27
C ALA A 283 -4.23 -16.56 -16.46
N VAL A 284 -4.75 -16.02 -15.34
CA VAL A 284 -5.73 -16.71 -14.49
C VAL A 284 -7.04 -16.89 -15.25
N ALA A 285 -7.54 -15.88 -15.95
CA ALA A 285 -8.76 -16.00 -16.75
C ALA A 285 -8.64 -17.12 -17.80
N ASN A 286 -7.53 -17.18 -18.53
CA ASN A 286 -7.26 -18.24 -19.50
C ASN A 286 -7.16 -19.64 -18.85
N ALA A 287 -6.53 -19.73 -17.68
CA ALA A 287 -6.45 -20.99 -16.93
C ALA A 287 -7.82 -21.47 -16.44
N LEU A 288 -8.67 -20.55 -15.98
CA LEU A 288 -10.04 -20.86 -15.55
C LEU A 288 -10.93 -21.29 -16.72
N VAL A 289 -10.80 -20.65 -17.89
CA VAL A 289 -11.51 -21.07 -19.12
C VAL A 289 -11.10 -22.49 -19.52
N LYS A 290 -9.82 -22.84 -19.40
CA LYS A 290 -9.33 -24.22 -19.62
C LYS A 290 -9.81 -25.20 -18.56
N HIS A 291 -10.02 -24.74 -17.32
CA HIS A 291 -10.51 -25.57 -16.21
C HIS A 291 -12.03 -25.79 -16.23
N LYS A 292 -12.79 -24.86 -16.83
CA LYS A 292 -14.26 -24.92 -16.97
C LYS A 292 -14.81 -26.32 -17.32
N PRO A 293 -14.34 -27.04 -18.36
CA PRO A 293 -14.89 -28.35 -18.71
C PRO A 293 -14.68 -29.45 -17.65
N ASN A 294 -13.74 -29.27 -16.72
CA ASN A 294 -13.50 -30.23 -15.65
C ASN A 294 -14.51 -30.09 -14.49
N VAL A 295 -15.18 -28.94 -14.40
CA VAL A 295 -16.14 -28.65 -13.33
C VAL A 295 -17.51 -29.21 -13.72
N LYS A 296 -18.08 -30.03 -12.85
CA LYS A 296 -19.36 -30.72 -13.13
C LYS A 296 -20.55 -29.78 -12.92
N GLY A 297 -21.55 -29.92 -13.79
CA GLY A 297 -22.88 -29.34 -13.58
C GLY A 297 -22.96 -27.84 -13.92
N ARG A 298 -23.88 -27.14 -13.26
CA ARG A 298 -24.16 -25.71 -13.52
C ARG A 298 -23.12 -24.75 -12.92
N ALA A 299 -22.30 -25.21 -11.97
CA ALA A 299 -21.23 -24.43 -11.36
C ALA A 299 -20.16 -23.95 -12.38
N GLN A 300 -20.04 -24.63 -13.53
CA GLN A 300 -19.17 -24.21 -14.64
C GLN A 300 -19.45 -22.77 -15.13
N LEU A 301 -20.69 -22.30 -14.99
CA LEU A 301 -21.08 -20.94 -15.37
C LEU A 301 -20.56 -19.91 -14.35
N GLY A 302 -20.54 -20.26 -13.06
CA GLY A 302 -19.91 -19.44 -12.04
C GLY A 302 -18.40 -19.30 -12.26
N VAL A 303 -17.72 -20.38 -12.65
CA VAL A 303 -16.29 -20.34 -13.00
C VAL A 303 -16.03 -19.43 -14.21
N GLN A 304 -16.92 -19.46 -15.20
CA GLN A 304 -16.82 -18.58 -16.35
C GLN A 304 -17.05 -17.11 -15.97
N ALA A 305 -18.11 -16.81 -15.19
CA ALA A 305 -18.34 -15.46 -14.67
C ALA A 305 -17.11 -14.92 -13.92
N PHE A 306 -16.46 -15.77 -13.11
CA PHE A 306 -15.26 -15.39 -12.38
C PHE A 306 -14.10 -15.07 -13.32
N ALA A 307 -13.86 -15.91 -14.34
CA ALA A 307 -12.82 -15.69 -15.34
C ALA A 307 -13.03 -14.36 -16.10
N ASP A 308 -14.27 -14.09 -16.53
CA ASP A 308 -14.61 -12.88 -17.27
C ASP A 308 -14.55 -11.61 -16.38
N ALA A 309 -14.85 -11.75 -15.09
CA ALA A 309 -14.75 -10.66 -14.11
C ALA A 309 -13.31 -10.23 -13.84
N LEU A 310 -12.34 -11.16 -13.80
CA LEU A 310 -10.93 -10.81 -13.59
C LEU A 310 -10.36 -9.92 -14.70
N LEU A 311 -10.92 -10.00 -15.91
CA LEU A 311 -10.52 -9.15 -17.03
C LEU A 311 -10.93 -7.67 -16.86
N ILE A 312 -11.60 -7.29 -15.77
CA ILE A 312 -11.92 -5.89 -15.49
C ILE A 312 -10.68 -5.02 -15.29
N ILE A 313 -9.63 -5.57 -14.65
CA ILE A 313 -8.39 -4.81 -14.38
C ILE A 313 -7.72 -4.36 -15.68
N PRO A 314 -7.36 -5.26 -16.63
CA PRO A 314 -6.76 -4.83 -17.88
C PRO A 314 -7.69 -3.91 -18.70
N LYS A 315 -9.01 -4.13 -18.67
CA LYS A 315 -9.98 -3.24 -19.35
C LYS A 315 -9.94 -1.82 -18.78
N VAL A 316 -9.97 -1.67 -17.46
CA VAL A 316 -9.96 -0.37 -16.78
C VAL A 316 -8.60 0.32 -16.94
N LEU A 317 -7.49 -0.44 -16.93
CA LEU A 317 -6.16 0.11 -17.22
C LEU A 317 -6.11 0.71 -18.63
N ALA A 318 -6.53 -0.03 -19.65
CA ALA A 318 -6.60 0.46 -21.03
C ALA A 318 -7.51 1.69 -21.17
N GLN A 319 -8.68 1.66 -20.51
CA GLN A 319 -9.63 2.76 -20.50
C GLN A 319 -9.03 4.04 -19.89
N ASN A 320 -8.34 3.92 -18.75
CA ASN A 320 -7.70 5.05 -18.08
C ASN A 320 -6.52 5.61 -18.87
N SER A 321 -5.87 4.78 -19.70
CA SER A 321 -4.83 5.20 -20.64
C SER A 321 -5.38 5.81 -21.93
N GLY A 322 -6.71 5.80 -22.14
CA GLY A 322 -7.35 6.35 -23.33
C GLY A 322 -7.33 5.41 -24.56
N TYR A 323 -6.91 4.16 -24.39
CA TYR A 323 -7.01 3.12 -25.42
C TYR A 323 -8.40 2.47 -25.42
N ASP A 324 -8.77 1.81 -26.51
CA ASP A 324 -9.98 0.99 -26.55
C ASP A 324 -9.79 -0.28 -25.69
N PRO A 325 -10.60 -0.50 -24.63
CA PRO A 325 -10.46 -1.66 -23.75
C PRO A 325 -10.68 -2.99 -24.44
N GLN A 326 -11.49 -3.04 -25.50
CA GLN A 326 -11.78 -4.30 -26.20
C GLN A 326 -10.62 -4.69 -27.11
N GLU A 327 -10.16 -3.77 -27.95
CA GLU A 327 -9.04 -4.02 -28.86
C GLU A 327 -7.76 -4.39 -28.10
N THR A 328 -7.43 -3.65 -27.04
CA THR A 328 -6.25 -3.92 -26.21
C THR A 328 -6.32 -5.28 -25.53
N LEU A 329 -7.47 -5.66 -24.99
CA LEU A 329 -7.66 -6.96 -24.35
C LEU A 329 -7.46 -8.12 -25.33
N VAL A 330 -7.99 -8.00 -26.56
CA VAL A 330 -7.83 -9.04 -27.59
C VAL A 330 -6.35 -9.20 -27.97
N LYS A 331 -5.60 -8.08 -28.09
CA LYS A 331 -4.16 -8.12 -28.36
C LYS A 331 -3.40 -8.84 -27.26
N VAL A 332 -3.61 -8.45 -25.99
CA VAL A 332 -2.92 -9.06 -24.84
C VAL A 332 -3.25 -10.55 -24.72
N GLN A 333 -4.51 -10.94 -24.95
CA GLN A 333 -4.91 -12.34 -24.93
C GLN A 333 -4.26 -13.16 -26.06
N ALA A 334 -4.21 -12.62 -27.28
CA ALA A 334 -3.55 -13.28 -28.41
C ALA A 334 -2.05 -13.47 -28.14
N GLU A 335 -1.37 -12.41 -27.68
CA GLU A 335 0.06 -12.47 -27.34
C GLU A 335 0.35 -13.43 -26.19
N HIS A 336 -0.53 -13.51 -25.19
CA HIS A 336 -0.37 -14.47 -24.09
C HIS A 336 -0.47 -15.92 -24.58
N VAL A 337 -1.39 -16.20 -25.51
CA VAL A 337 -1.56 -17.53 -26.09
C VAL A 337 -0.37 -17.90 -27.00
N GLU A 338 0.14 -16.95 -27.77
CA GLU A 338 1.26 -17.18 -28.70
C GLU A 338 2.62 -17.30 -28.00
N SER A 339 2.91 -16.39 -27.07
CA SER A 339 4.20 -16.35 -26.37
C SER A 339 4.28 -17.35 -25.22
N GLY A 340 3.13 -17.75 -24.64
CA GLY A 340 3.09 -18.48 -23.37
C GLY A 340 3.70 -17.70 -22.19
N GLN A 341 4.07 -16.44 -22.41
CA GLN A 341 4.71 -15.57 -21.44
C GLN A 341 3.65 -14.63 -20.83
N LEU A 342 3.94 -14.13 -19.63
CA LEU A 342 3.04 -13.27 -18.88
C LEU A 342 3.06 -11.87 -19.49
N THR A 343 2.15 -11.61 -20.42
CA THR A 343 1.98 -10.34 -21.12
C THR A 343 0.91 -9.49 -20.44
N GLY A 344 1.23 -8.22 -20.17
CA GLY A 344 0.33 -7.24 -19.57
C GLY A 344 -0.09 -6.16 -20.56
N VAL A 345 -0.96 -5.24 -20.12
CA VAL A 345 -1.33 -4.05 -20.90
C VAL A 345 -0.14 -3.09 -20.89
N ASP A 346 0.48 -2.93 -22.05
CA ASP A 346 1.79 -2.28 -22.19
C ASP A 346 1.74 -0.79 -21.80
N LEU A 347 2.44 -0.43 -20.73
CA LEU A 347 2.75 0.96 -20.36
C LEU A 347 4.24 1.18 -20.06
N ASN A 348 5.00 0.13 -19.75
CA ASN A 348 6.47 0.04 -19.65
C ASN A 348 6.88 -1.38 -19.19
N THR A 349 8.11 -1.81 -19.48
CA THR A 349 8.70 -3.05 -18.94
C THR A 349 9.10 -2.88 -17.46
N GLY A 350 9.10 -3.95 -16.67
CA GLY A 350 9.53 -3.94 -15.26
C GLY A 350 8.44 -3.63 -14.23
N ILE A 351 7.16 -3.89 -14.54
CA ILE A 351 6.04 -3.70 -13.61
C ILE A 351 5.83 -4.97 -12.79
N TRP A 352 5.98 -4.87 -11.47
CA TRP A 352 5.82 -5.97 -10.53
C TRP A 352 4.78 -5.65 -9.46
N ASP A 353 3.92 -6.63 -9.18
CA ASP A 353 2.95 -6.61 -8.09
C ASP A 353 3.38 -7.61 -7.00
N ASN A 354 3.02 -7.32 -5.75
CA ASN A 354 3.26 -8.20 -4.61
C ASN A 354 2.31 -9.42 -4.63
N TYR A 355 2.86 -10.57 -4.26
CA TYR A 355 2.09 -11.82 -4.15
C TYR A 355 0.98 -11.72 -3.09
N ASN A 356 1.29 -11.23 -1.88
CA ASN A 356 0.31 -11.11 -0.80
C ASN A 356 -0.91 -10.26 -1.20
N VAL A 357 -0.69 -9.15 -1.92
CA VAL A 357 -1.77 -8.27 -2.42
C VAL A 357 -2.75 -9.06 -3.29
N LYS A 358 -2.26 -9.79 -4.30
CA LYS A 358 -3.11 -10.57 -5.23
C LYS A 358 -3.78 -11.76 -4.55
N LYS A 359 -3.05 -12.46 -3.67
CA LYS A 359 -3.59 -13.58 -2.89
C LYS A 359 -4.76 -13.15 -2.02
N GLN A 360 -4.56 -12.08 -1.25
CA GLN A 360 -5.60 -11.56 -0.37
C GLN A 360 -6.77 -11.00 -1.16
N LEU A 361 -6.51 -10.31 -2.28
CA LEU A 361 -7.54 -9.79 -3.16
C LEU A 361 -8.45 -10.89 -3.72
N LEU A 362 -7.90 -12.00 -4.25
CA LEU A 362 -8.71 -13.12 -4.74
C LEU A 362 -9.55 -13.73 -3.62
N HIS A 363 -8.99 -13.84 -2.41
CA HIS A 363 -9.71 -14.38 -1.26
C HIS A 363 -10.85 -13.47 -0.80
N SER A 364 -10.57 -12.18 -0.55
CA SER A 364 -11.54 -11.22 -0.03
C SER A 364 -12.66 -10.95 -1.02
N CYS A 365 -12.33 -10.78 -2.32
CA CYS A 365 -13.32 -10.53 -3.37
C CYS A 365 -14.34 -11.66 -3.44
N THR A 366 -13.86 -12.92 -3.42
CA THR A 366 -14.72 -14.10 -3.56
C THR A 366 -15.65 -14.25 -2.37
N VAL A 367 -15.13 -14.13 -1.15
CA VAL A 367 -15.94 -14.28 0.08
C VAL A 367 -17.04 -13.22 0.12
N ILE A 368 -16.72 -11.98 -0.23
CA ILE A 368 -17.67 -10.87 -0.15
C ILE A 368 -18.69 -10.92 -1.28
N ALA A 369 -18.26 -11.19 -2.52
CA ALA A 369 -19.19 -11.35 -3.63
C ALA A 369 -20.17 -12.50 -3.36
N SER A 370 -19.68 -13.66 -2.91
CA SER A 370 -20.52 -14.80 -2.54
C SER A 370 -21.49 -14.48 -1.40
N ASN A 371 -21.04 -13.77 -0.37
CA ASN A 371 -21.91 -13.35 0.73
C ASN A 371 -23.00 -12.38 0.24
N ILE A 372 -22.67 -11.42 -0.61
CA ILE A 372 -23.64 -10.46 -1.17
C ILE A 372 -24.68 -11.19 -2.04
N LEU A 373 -24.26 -12.17 -2.85
CA LEU A 373 -25.16 -12.94 -3.71
C LEU A 373 -26.17 -13.81 -2.93
N LEU A 374 -25.84 -14.18 -1.70
CA LEU A 374 -26.69 -15.01 -0.83
C LEU A 374 -27.63 -14.17 0.07
N VAL A 375 -27.56 -12.84 0.00
CA VAL A 375 -28.47 -11.97 0.75
C VAL A 375 -29.78 -11.80 -0.01
N ASP A 376 -30.85 -12.32 0.56
CA ASP A 376 -32.20 -12.18 -0.01
C ASP A 376 -32.91 -10.90 0.48
N GLU A 377 -32.74 -10.52 1.76
CA GLU A 377 -33.45 -9.38 2.36
C GLU A 377 -32.53 -8.51 3.24
N ILE A 378 -32.65 -7.19 3.08
CA ILE A 378 -32.00 -6.20 3.97
C ILE A 378 -33.06 -5.62 4.90
N MET A 379 -33.11 -6.13 6.14
CA MET A 379 -34.04 -5.64 7.15
C MET A 379 -33.44 -4.46 7.91
N ARG A 380 -34.18 -3.34 7.98
CA ARG A 380 -33.89 -2.22 8.87
C ARG A 380 -34.90 -2.19 10.00
N ALA A 381 -34.55 -2.82 11.13
CA ALA A 381 -35.33 -2.75 12.37
C ALA A 381 -34.58 -1.92 13.41
N GLY A 382 -35.28 -1.00 14.06
CA GLY A 382 -34.73 -0.18 15.14
C GLY A 382 -35.84 0.56 15.86
N MET A 383 -35.70 0.74 17.17
CA MET A 383 -36.63 1.57 17.94
C MET A 383 -36.51 3.00 17.42
N SER A 384 -37.60 3.55 16.88
CA SER A 384 -37.72 5.00 16.78
C SER A 384 -37.65 5.50 18.22
N SER A 385 -36.61 6.27 18.53
CA SER A 385 -36.58 7.02 19.78
C SER A 385 -37.80 7.94 19.74
N LEU A 386 -38.89 7.52 20.36
CA LEU A 386 -40.02 8.34 20.75
C LEU A 386 -39.47 9.38 21.75
N LYS A 387 -38.83 10.43 21.21
CA LYS A 387 -38.66 11.69 21.94
C LYS A 387 -40.02 12.38 21.91
N GLY A 388 -40.79 12.15 22.97
CA GLY A 388 -41.86 13.05 23.39
C GLY A 388 -41.30 14.35 23.97
#